data_AF-A0A352RL71-F1
#
_entry.id   AF-A0A352RL71-F1
#
_cell.length_a   1.000
_cell.length_b   1.000
_cell.length_c   1.000
_cell.angle_alpha   90.00
_cell.angle_beta   90.00
_cell.angle_gamma   90.00
#
_symmetry.space_group_name_H-M   'P 1'
#
loop_
_entity.id
_entity.type
_entity.pdbx_description
1 polymer ?
#
loop_
_entity_poly.entity_id
_entity_poly.type
_entity_poly.pdbx_seq_one_letter_code
_entity_poly.pdbx_strand_id
1 'polypeptide(L)'
;MARSAIIKDLANSTVDTMTALKRAKVLFAELGNDDLLEWVSYEIAGYPADANLPDYRKVRGRLVGSYIKGSMASHMKWTNVSLPLGTMPDNIQEALLSAYFREGVGALRQLAESGKVDGQLGKAIDADFYPVIATYNNDPYMCITSAKVLIGPQLIQDVFSTVESRLLDALIVLEKEFGNLDELDIDISVKTSAELNAIIDKLIVIVYNDNSVSVGDGNRIKNSTIASLLKQGNRH
;
A
#
# COMPACT_ATOMS: atom_id res chain seq x y z
N MET A 1 7.61 -11.75 30.61
CA MET A 1 7.87 -10.32 30.34
C MET A 1 6.56 -9.65 29.94
N ALA A 2 6.26 -8.48 30.48
CA ALA A 2 5.08 -7.73 30.09
C ALA A 2 5.30 -7.14 28.69
N ARG A 3 4.29 -7.22 27.81
CA ARG A 3 4.31 -6.55 26.50
C ARG A 3 4.46 -5.04 26.70
N SER A 4 5.21 -4.41 25.81
CA SER A 4 5.43 -2.96 25.71
C SER A 4 4.08 -2.27 25.54
N ALA A 5 3.89 -1.16 26.25
CA ALA A 5 2.74 -0.26 26.12
C ALA A 5 2.47 0.11 24.66
N ILE A 6 3.49 0.43 23.86
CA ILE A 6 3.27 0.79 22.44
C ILE A 6 2.58 -0.33 21.62
N ILE A 7 2.92 -1.60 21.90
CA ILE A 7 2.32 -2.77 21.23
C ILE A 7 0.89 -2.98 21.72
N LYS A 8 0.68 -2.89 23.04
CA LYS A 8 -0.67 -3.00 23.63
C LYS A 8 -1.58 -1.89 23.14
N ASP A 9 -1.04 -0.68 23.02
CA ASP A 9 -1.79 0.50 22.62
C ASP A 9 -2.18 0.45 21.14
N LEU A 10 -1.25 0.05 20.27
CA LEU A 10 -1.54 -0.15 18.85
C LEU A 10 -2.53 -1.30 18.65
N ALA A 11 -2.36 -2.42 19.35
CA ALA A 11 -3.26 -3.58 19.28
C ALA A 11 -4.69 -3.27 19.79
N ASN A 12 -4.80 -2.42 20.82
CA ASN A 12 -6.08 -1.98 21.36
C ASN A 12 -6.64 -0.75 20.62
N SER A 13 -5.96 -0.26 19.58
CA SER A 13 -6.33 0.98 18.86
C SER A 13 -6.48 2.20 19.78
N THR A 14 -5.74 2.25 20.90
CA THR A 14 -5.77 3.38 21.85
C THR A 14 -4.88 4.53 21.42
N VAL A 15 -3.84 4.24 20.64
CA VAL A 15 -2.93 5.23 20.05
C VAL A 15 -3.16 5.31 18.55
N ASP A 16 -3.14 6.53 18.01
CA ASP A 16 -3.26 6.72 16.57
C ASP A 16 -2.01 6.22 15.83
N THR A 17 -2.23 5.66 14.65
CA THR A 17 -1.19 5.10 13.76
C THR A 17 -0.06 6.09 13.49
N MET A 18 -0.35 7.39 13.39
CA MET A 18 0.66 8.41 13.13
C MET A 18 1.61 8.57 14.32
N THR A 19 1.09 8.56 15.55
CA THR A 19 1.90 8.55 16.77
C THR A 19 2.72 7.27 16.88
N ALA A 20 2.14 6.11 16.57
CA ALA A 20 2.87 4.84 16.57
C ALA A 20 4.02 4.82 15.53
N LEU A 21 3.78 5.33 14.31
CA LEU A 21 4.80 5.48 13.27
C LEU A 21 5.92 6.43 13.69
N LYS A 22 5.60 7.56 14.33
CA LYS A 22 6.61 8.49 14.86
C LYS A 22 7.50 7.83 15.92
N ARG A 23 6.91 7.05 16.83
CA ARG A 23 7.65 6.29 17.83
C ARG A 23 8.54 5.22 17.20
N ALA A 24 8.01 4.48 16.22
CA ALA A 24 8.79 3.50 15.48
C ALA A 24 9.93 4.14 14.69
N LYS A 25 9.76 5.36 14.17
CA LYS A 25 10.85 6.10 13.52
C LYS A 25 12.02 6.37 14.45
N VAL A 26 11.76 6.69 15.73
CA VAL A 26 12.83 6.85 16.74
C VAL A 26 13.55 5.51 16.94
N LEU A 27 12.80 4.42 17.13
CA LEU A 27 13.37 3.08 17.30
C LEU A 27 14.18 2.61 16.09
N PHE A 28 13.72 2.88 14.87
CA PHE A 28 14.44 2.52 13.64
C PHE A 28 15.68 3.39 13.40
N ALA A 29 15.73 4.60 13.96
CA ALA A 29 16.92 5.46 13.86
C ALA A 29 18.10 4.85 14.63
N GLU A 30 17.84 4.23 15.78
CA GLU A 30 18.87 3.54 16.56
C GLU A 30 19.44 2.32 15.83
N LEU A 31 18.68 1.66 14.95
CA LEU A 31 19.18 0.55 14.13
C LEU A 31 20.16 0.99 13.04
N GLY A 32 20.21 2.29 12.70
CA GLY A 32 21.13 2.81 11.68
C GLY A 32 20.88 2.29 10.25
N ASN A 33 19.67 1.81 9.94
CA ASN A 33 19.33 1.32 8.61
C ASN A 33 18.45 2.32 7.83
N ASP A 34 18.97 2.78 6.70
CA ASP A 34 18.31 3.78 5.86
C ASP A 34 16.98 3.28 5.26
N ASP A 35 16.84 1.99 4.96
CA ASP A 35 15.62 1.44 4.32
C ASP A 35 14.42 1.45 5.26
N LEU A 36 14.63 1.09 6.52
CA LEU A 36 13.59 1.13 7.55
C LEU A 36 13.17 2.58 7.85
N LEU A 37 14.14 3.48 7.88
CA LEU A 37 13.92 4.91 8.06
C LEU A 37 13.19 5.54 6.86
N GLU A 38 13.52 5.09 5.65
CA GLU A 38 12.88 5.51 4.41
C GLU A 38 11.41 5.07 4.41
N TRP A 39 11.13 3.78 4.68
CA TRP A 39 9.77 3.26 4.77
C TRP A 39 8.90 4.05 5.75
N VAL A 40 9.35 4.21 7.00
CA VAL A 40 8.56 4.91 8.03
C VAL A 40 8.37 6.38 7.69
N SER A 41 9.38 7.02 7.08
CA SER A 41 9.28 8.41 6.64
C SER A 41 8.28 8.58 5.49
N TYR A 42 8.25 7.65 4.53
CA TYR A 42 7.27 7.66 3.45
C TYR A 42 5.86 7.34 3.92
N GLU A 43 5.69 6.46 4.91
CA GLU A 43 4.38 6.23 5.53
C GLU A 43 3.87 7.51 6.23
N ILE A 44 4.74 8.24 6.92
CA ILE A 44 4.39 9.49 7.62
C ILE A 44 4.09 10.64 6.64
N ALA A 45 5.00 10.92 5.70
CA ALA A 45 4.98 12.13 4.88
C ALA A 45 4.38 11.91 3.47
N GLY A 46 4.37 10.66 2.99
CA GLY A 46 4.04 10.29 1.63
C GLY A 46 5.26 9.88 0.80
N TYR A 47 4.99 9.15 -0.27
CA TYR A 47 5.96 8.63 -1.22
C TYR A 47 6.22 9.65 -2.34
N PRO A 48 7.48 10.03 -2.59
CA PRO A 48 7.82 10.88 -3.73
C PRO A 48 7.52 10.17 -5.07
N ALA A 49 7.49 10.94 -6.16
CA ALA A 49 7.03 10.45 -7.46
C ALA A 49 7.88 9.32 -8.04
N ASP A 50 9.20 9.38 -7.79
CA ASP A 50 10.24 8.46 -8.22
C ASP A 50 10.46 7.28 -7.25
N ALA A 51 9.94 7.36 -6.01
CA ALA A 51 10.04 6.25 -5.07
C ALA A 51 9.23 5.03 -5.51
N ASN A 52 9.79 3.85 -5.20
CA ASN A 52 9.13 2.57 -5.39
C ASN A 52 7.94 2.47 -4.44
N LEU A 53 6.75 2.38 -5.01
CA LEU A 53 5.52 2.33 -4.25
C LEU A 53 5.18 0.87 -3.87
N PRO A 54 5.01 0.56 -2.59
CA PRO A 54 4.66 -0.79 -2.16
C PRO A 54 3.32 -1.27 -2.74
N ASP A 55 3.17 -2.58 -2.93
CA ASP A 55 2.00 -3.13 -3.62
C ASP A 55 0.67 -2.89 -2.89
N TYR A 56 0.69 -2.83 -1.55
CA TYR A 56 -0.50 -2.51 -0.75
C TYR A 56 -0.98 -1.06 -0.93
N ARG A 57 -0.15 -0.17 -1.52
CA ARG A 57 -0.54 1.20 -1.90
C ARG A 57 -1.16 1.26 -3.31
N LYS A 58 -1.19 0.13 -4.03
CA LYS A 58 -1.79 -0.01 -5.36
C LYS A 58 -3.15 -0.68 -5.21
N VAL A 59 -4.22 0.04 -5.53
CA VAL A 59 -5.58 -0.51 -5.43
C VAL A 59 -6.23 -0.58 -6.81
N ARG A 60 -7.00 -1.63 -7.04
CA ARG A 60 -7.79 -1.79 -8.27
C ARG A 60 -9.20 -1.28 -8.04
N GLY A 61 -9.59 -0.25 -8.78
CA GLY A 61 -10.95 0.30 -8.75
C GLY A 61 -11.89 -0.37 -9.76
N ARG A 62 -13.12 0.15 -9.82
CA ARG A 62 -14.15 -0.28 -10.79
C ARG A 62 -14.43 0.82 -11.79
N LEU A 63 -14.33 0.52 -13.08
CA LEU A 63 -14.67 1.48 -14.14
C LEU A 63 -16.18 1.65 -14.25
N VAL A 64 -16.64 2.87 -14.03
CA VAL A 64 -18.02 3.28 -14.26
C VAL A 64 -18.05 4.46 -15.21
N GLY A 65 -19.14 4.60 -15.92
CA GLY A 65 -19.28 5.68 -16.87
C GLY A 65 -20.67 5.79 -17.44
N SER A 66 -20.80 6.77 -18.32
CA SER A 66 -22.01 6.99 -19.10
C SER A 66 -21.66 6.86 -20.56
N TYR A 67 -22.53 6.22 -21.33
CA TYR A 67 -22.36 6.09 -22.77
C TYR A 67 -23.70 6.12 -23.48
N ILE A 68 -23.65 6.46 -24.75
CA ILE A 68 -24.78 6.47 -25.68
C ILE A 68 -24.50 5.39 -26.73
N LYS A 69 -25.50 4.59 -27.05
CA LYS A 69 -25.43 3.59 -28.13
C LYS A 69 -26.57 3.80 -29.10
N GLY A 70 -26.24 3.83 -30.38
CA GLY A 70 -27.21 3.96 -31.46
C GLY A 70 -26.91 5.12 -32.40
N SER A 71 -27.87 5.45 -33.25
CA SER A 71 -27.76 6.53 -34.23
C SER A 71 -28.33 7.83 -33.67
N MET A 72 -28.07 8.96 -34.34
CA MET A 72 -28.71 10.24 -33.98
C MET A 72 -30.24 10.18 -33.97
N ALA A 73 -30.86 9.28 -34.76
CA ALA A 73 -32.31 9.14 -34.86
C ALA A 73 -32.92 8.20 -33.80
N SER A 74 -32.13 7.27 -33.25
CA SER A 74 -32.56 6.34 -32.20
C SER A 74 -31.33 5.90 -31.41
N HIS A 75 -31.28 6.34 -30.15
CA HIS A 75 -30.20 6.01 -29.24
C HIS A 75 -30.72 5.63 -27.85
N MET A 76 -30.00 4.75 -27.17
CA MET A 76 -30.15 4.48 -25.75
C MET A 76 -29.05 5.18 -24.97
N LYS A 77 -29.38 5.72 -23.81
CA LYS A 77 -28.44 6.39 -22.91
C LYS A 77 -28.31 5.57 -21.64
N TRP A 78 -27.08 5.18 -21.32
CA TRP A 78 -26.74 4.57 -20.04
C TRP A 78 -25.99 5.58 -19.20
N THR A 79 -26.40 5.73 -17.94
CA THR A 79 -25.82 6.69 -17.00
C THR A 79 -25.28 5.97 -15.78
N ASN A 80 -24.01 6.22 -15.45
CA ASN A 80 -23.34 5.69 -14.26
C ASN A 80 -23.43 4.17 -14.12
N VAL A 81 -23.15 3.45 -15.22
CA VAL A 81 -23.12 1.99 -15.27
C VAL A 81 -21.69 1.48 -15.32
N SER A 82 -21.48 0.20 -14.97
CA SER A 82 -20.19 -0.46 -15.19
C SER A 82 -19.86 -0.44 -16.68
N LEU A 83 -18.69 0.09 -17.04
CA LEU A 83 -18.23 0.05 -18.43
C LEU A 83 -17.53 -1.29 -18.67
N PRO A 84 -17.96 -2.08 -19.68
CA PRO A 84 -17.23 -3.27 -20.07
C PRO A 84 -15.85 -2.88 -20.64
N LEU A 85 -14.86 -3.74 -20.45
CA LEU A 85 -13.51 -3.59 -21.03
C LEU A 85 -13.29 -4.51 -22.24
N GLY A 86 -14.30 -5.32 -22.59
CA GLY A 86 -14.28 -6.20 -23.76
C GLY A 86 -13.02 -7.07 -23.84
N THR A 87 -12.31 -6.99 -24.96
CA THR A 87 -11.07 -7.75 -25.24
C THR A 87 -9.79 -7.02 -24.83
N MET A 88 -9.87 -6.01 -23.96
CA MET A 88 -8.71 -5.24 -23.52
C MET A 88 -7.68 -6.15 -22.81
N PRO A 89 -6.39 -6.11 -23.21
CA PRO A 89 -5.32 -6.85 -22.54
C PRO A 89 -5.17 -6.51 -21.05
N ASP A 90 -4.84 -7.50 -20.22
CA ASP A 90 -4.79 -7.36 -18.75
C ASP A 90 -3.83 -6.27 -18.27
N ASN A 91 -2.68 -6.09 -18.94
CA ASN A 91 -1.73 -5.03 -18.62
C ASN A 91 -2.31 -3.62 -18.80
N ILE A 92 -3.15 -3.43 -19.82
CA ILE A 92 -3.83 -2.15 -20.08
C ILE A 92 -4.98 -1.96 -19.10
N GLN A 93 -5.72 -3.02 -18.80
CA GLN A 93 -6.76 -2.97 -17.77
C GLN A 93 -6.20 -2.58 -16.41
N GLU A 94 -5.08 -3.18 -16.00
CA GLU A 94 -4.41 -2.85 -14.75
C GLU A 94 -3.97 -1.38 -14.71
N ALA A 95 -3.34 -0.87 -15.78
CA ALA A 95 -2.92 0.54 -15.83
C ALA A 95 -4.12 1.52 -15.78
N LEU A 96 -5.24 1.15 -16.41
CA LEU A 96 -6.45 1.96 -16.43
C LEU A 96 -7.12 1.99 -15.04
N LEU A 97 -7.34 0.80 -14.47
CA LEU A 97 -8.13 0.57 -13.25
C LEU A 97 -7.34 0.79 -11.95
N SER A 98 -6.01 0.81 -12.02
CA SER A 98 -5.17 1.03 -10.84
C SER A 98 -5.19 2.49 -10.39
N ALA A 99 -5.29 2.65 -9.08
CA ALA A 99 -5.03 3.87 -8.36
C ALA A 99 -3.84 3.68 -7.42
N TYR A 100 -2.98 4.70 -7.37
CA TYR A 100 -1.72 4.69 -6.63
C TYR A 100 -1.80 5.71 -5.50
N PHE A 101 -1.76 5.24 -4.26
CA PHE A 101 -1.87 6.08 -3.08
C PHE A 101 -0.49 6.44 -2.54
N ARG A 102 -0.01 7.62 -2.92
CA ARG A 102 1.30 8.14 -2.52
C ARG A 102 1.24 9.01 -1.27
N GLU A 103 0.07 9.38 -0.81
CA GLU A 103 -0.12 10.26 0.32
C GLU A 103 0.29 9.59 1.64
N GLY A 104 0.73 10.39 2.61
CA GLY A 104 1.00 9.90 3.96
C GLY A 104 -0.26 9.35 4.64
N VAL A 105 -0.07 8.52 5.65
CA VAL A 105 -1.13 7.82 6.40
C VAL A 105 -2.16 8.82 6.96
N GLY A 106 -1.73 9.99 7.42
CA GLY A 106 -2.66 11.04 7.87
C GLY A 106 -3.61 11.54 6.77
N ALA A 107 -3.07 11.85 5.58
CA ALA A 107 -3.84 12.36 4.45
C ALA A 107 -4.77 11.31 3.85
N LEU A 108 -4.32 10.06 3.76
CA LEU A 108 -5.17 8.95 3.32
C LEU A 108 -6.39 8.76 4.24
N ARG A 109 -6.28 9.10 5.53
CA ARG A 109 -7.33 8.81 6.53
C ARG A 109 -8.44 9.84 6.34
N GLN A 110 -8.03 11.09 6.18
CA GLN A 110 -8.91 12.18 5.79
C GLN A 110 -9.57 11.91 4.42
N LEU A 111 -8.83 11.33 3.47
CA LEU A 111 -9.38 10.93 2.17
C LEU A 111 -10.46 9.84 2.33
N ALA A 112 -10.20 8.81 3.14
CA ALA A 112 -11.18 7.75 3.40
C ALA A 112 -12.43 8.27 4.13
N GLU A 113 -12.27 9.23 5.05
CA GLU A 113 -13.38 9.86 5.79
C GLU A 113 -14.23 10.76 4.89
N SER A 114 -13.61 11.62 4.09
CA SER A 114 -14.31 12.45 3.09
C SER A 114 -15.04 11.61 2.05
N GLY A 115 -14.42 10.50 1.61
CA GLY A 115 -15.03 9.54 0.69
C GLY A 115 -16.31 8.86 1.21
N LYS A 116 -16.50 8.77 2.54
CA LYS A 116 -17.74 8.26 3.14
C LYS A 116 -18.89 9.27 3.06
N VAL A 117 -18.58 10.57 3.02
CA VAL A 117 -19.54 11.68 3.03
C VAL A 117 -19.99 12.02 1.61
N ASP A 118 -19.04 12.22 0.69
CA ASP A 118 -19.31 12.59 -0.71
C ASP A 118 -19.63 11.37 -1.59
N GLY A 119 -19.55 10.17 -1.01
CA GLY A 119 -20.04 8.92 -1.57
C GLY A 119 -19.19 8.28 -2.64
N GLN A 120 -18.24 8.98 -3.27
CA GLN A 120 -17.42 8.40 -4.35
C GLN A 120 -16.02 9.04 -4.46
N LEU A 121 -15.00 8.31 -4.00
CA LEU A 121 -13.62 8.56 -4.41
C LEU A 121 -13.40 7.92 -5.78
N GLY A 122 -12.74 8.63 -6.68
CA GLY A 122 -12.46 8.07 -7.98
C GLY A 122 -11.44 8.85 -8.80
N LYS A 123 -10.73 8.10 -9.65
CA LYS A 123 -9.82 8.62 -10.65
C LYS A 123 -10.63 8.90 -11.92
N ALA A 124 -10.72 10.17 -12.32
CA ALA A 124 -11.32 10.53 -13.60
C ALA A 124 -10.48 9.95 -14.75
N ILE A 125 -11.15 9.45 -15.78
CA ILE A 125 -10.51 9.03 -17.03
C ILE A 125 -10.64 10.17 -18.03
N ASP A 126 -9.53 10.56 -18.65
CA ASP A 126 -9.53 11.60 -19.67
C ASP A 126 -10.35 11.18 -20.89
N ALA A 127 -11.00 12.13 -21.55
CA ALA A 127 -11.82 11.91 -22.72
C ALA A 127 -11.02 11.33 -23.89
N ASP A 128 -9.72 11.61 -23.95
CA ASP A 128 -8.79 11.05 -24.93
C ASP A 128 -8.71 9.51 -24.87
N PHE A 129 -9.01 8.90 -23.73
CA PHE A 129 -9.01 7.44 -23.57
C PHE A 129 -10.37 6.79 -23.89
N TYR A 130 -11.43 7.56 -24.11
CA TYR A 130 -12.76 7.02 -24.40
C TYR A 130 -12.79 6.17 -25.69
N PRO A 131 -12.17 6.60 -26.81
CA PRO A 131 -12.13 5.79 -28.03
C PRO A 131 -11.41 4.46 -27.84
N VAL A 132 -10.38 4.43 -26.99
CA VAL A 132 -9.63 3.20 -26.67
C VAL A 132 -10.55 2.20 -25.98
N ILE A 133 -11.30 2.62 -24.96
CA ILE A 133 -12.26 1.76 -24.26
C ILE A 133 -13.37 1.29 -25.22
N ALA A 134 -13.90 2.17 -26.07
CA ALA A 134 -14.92 1.79 -27.05
C ALA A 134 -14.41 0.76 -28.08
N THR A 135 -13.17 0.91 -28.55
CA THR A 135 -12.52 0.00 -29.50
C THR A 135 -12.46 -1.43 -28.97
N TYR A 136 -12.04 -1.62 -27.73
CA TYR A 136 -11.95 -2.96 -27.13
C TYR A 136 -13.30 -3.61 -26.86
N ASN A 137 -14.38 -2.83 -26.82
CA ASN A 137 -15.74 -3.37 -26.71
C ASN A 137 -16.33 -3.82 -28.06
N ASN A 138 -15.61 -3.62 -29.18
CA ASN A 138 -16.09 -3.92 -30.53
C ASN A 138 -17.48 -3.32 -30.84
N ASP A 139 -17.79 -2.17 -30.22
CA ASP A 139 -19.08 -1.50 -30.37
C ASP A 139 -18.88 -0.13 -31.03
N PRO A 140 -18.90 -0.05 -32.38
CA PRO A 140 -18.64 1.19 -33.10
C PRO A 140 -19.72 2.26 -32.88
N TYR A 141 -20.86 1.91 -32.27
CA TYR A 141 -21.93 2.84 -31.93
C TYR A 141 -21.90 3.29 -30.47
N MET A 142 -20.93 2.81 -29.68
CA MET A 142 -20.75 3.20 -28.29
C MET A 142 -19.95 4.49 -28.19
N CYS A 143 -20.62 5.57 -27.80
CA CYS A 143 -20.00 6.85 -27.51
C CYS A 143 -19.97 7.08 -26.00
N ILE A 144 -18.79 6.95 -25.39
CA ILE A 144 -18.59 7.21 -23.95
C ILE A 144 -18.59 8.72 -23.72
N THR A 145 -19.39 9.18 -22.77
CA THR A 145 -19.53 10.60 -22.41
C THR A 145 -18.88 10.93 -21.07
N SER A 146 -18.73 9.93 -20.20
CA SER A 146 -17.94 10.04 -18.98
C SER A 146 -17.39 8.68 -18.58
N ALA A 147 -16.17 8.66 -18.06
CA ALA A 147 -15.60 7.48 -17.43
C ALA A 147 -14.80 7.89 -16.19
N LYS A 148 -14.96 7.10 -15.11
CA LYS A 148 -14.20 7.24 -13.88
C LYS A 148 -13.98 5.88 -13.25
N VAL A 149 -12.83 5.71 -12.62
CA VAL A 149 -12.52 4.54 -11.82
C VAL A 149 -12.92 4.84 -10.38
N LEU A 150 -13.99 4.20 -9.91
CA LEU A 150 -14.42 4.31 -8.53
C LEU A 150 -13.53 3.46 -7.63
N ILE A 151 -13.07 4.09 -6.56
CA ILE A 151 -12.30 3.46 -5.50
C ILE A 151 -13.20 3.39 -4.27
N GLY A 152 -13.47 2.16 -3.82
CA GLY A 152 -14.25 1.96 -2.61
C GLY A 152 -13.47 2.46 -1.39
N PRO A 153 -14.09 3.19 -0.44
CA PRO A 153 -13.43 3.61 0.80
C PRO A 153 -12.80 2.43 1.57
N GLN A 154 -13.38 1.23 1.45
CA GLN A 154 -12.84 0.01 2.04
C GLN A 154 -11.43 -0.32 1.53
N LEU A 155 -11.12 -0.04 0.26
CA LEU A 155 -9.79 -0.32 -0.30
C LEU A 155 -8.73 0.57 0.36
N ILE A 156 -9.09 1.80 0.72
CA ILE A 156 -8.20 2.71 1.45
C ILE A 156 -8.04 2.24 2.90
N GLN A 157 -9.11 1.74 3.53
CA GLN A 157 -9.02 1.12 4.86
C GLN A 157 -8.12 -0.12 4.85
N ASP A 158 -8.14 -0.93 3.79
CA ASP A 158 -7.25 -2.09 3.66
C ASP A 158 -5.77 -1.66 3.61
N VAL A 159 -5.46 -0.54 2.93
CA VAL A 159 -4.12 0.06 2.94
C VAL A 159 -3.71 0.42 4.38
N PHE A 160 -4.60 1.08 5.13
CA PHE A 160 -4.36 1.45 6.52
C PHE A 160 -4.09 0.26 7.42
N SER A 161 -4.97 -0.74 7.37
CA SER A 161 -4.85 -1.95 8.17
C SER A 161 -3.56 -2.70 7.83
N THR A 162 -3.13 -2.66 6.57
CA THR A 162 -1.84 -3.27 6.15
C THR A 162 -0.65 -2.53 6.77
N VAL A 163 -0.66 -1.19 6.79
CA VAL A 163 0.41 -0.39 7.43
C VAL A 163 0.46 -0.66 8.93
N GLU A 164 -0.69 -0.68 9.60
CA GLU A 164 -0.80 -0.99 11.03
C GLU A 164 -0.29 -2.39 11.36
N SER A 165 -0.67 -3.39 10.56
CA SER A 165 -0.20 -4.76 10.74
C SER A 165 1.31 -4.86 10.59
N ARG A 166 1.90 -4.23 9.56
CA ARG A 166 3.36 -4.23 9.34
C ARG A 166 4.11 -3.54 10.46
N LEU A 167 3.59 -2.41 10.93
CA LEU A 167 4.14 -1.68 12.06
C LEU A 167 4.11 -2.55 13.33
N LEU A 168 2.98 -3.21 13.59
CA LEU A 168 2.82 -4.09 14.74
C LEU A 168 3.79 -5.26 14.69
N ASP A 169 3.91 -5.93 13.53
CA ASP A 169 4.83 -7.04 13.32
C ASP A 169 6.30 -6.60 13.52
N ALA A 170 6.66 -5.41 13.03
CA ALA A 170 7.99 -4.84 13.22
C ALA A 170 8.28 -4.55 14.70
N LEU A 171 7.35 -3.93 15.43
CA LEU A 171 7.48 -3.67 16.87
C LEU A 171 7.57 -4.97 17.68
N ILE A 172 6.84 -6.02 17.31
CA ILE A 172 6.94 -7.34 17.96
C ILE A 172 8.32 -7.96 17.77
N VAL A 173 8.91 -7.82 16.58
CA VAL A 173 10.27 -8.29 16.32
C VAL A 173 11.28 -7.51 17.15
N LEU A 174 11.17 -6.18 17.19
CA LEU A 174 12.03 -5.34 18.03
C LEU A 174 11.93 -5.73 19.50
N GLU A 175 10.71 -5.92 20.02
CA GLU A 175 10.51 -6.29 21.43
C GLU A 175 11.14 -7.65 21.76
N LYS A 176 11.05 -8.61 20.83
CA LYS A 176 11.64 -9.93 21.00
C LYS A 176 13.17 -9.87 21.09
N GLU A 177 13.79 -8.96 20.34
CA GLU A 177 15.24 -8.91 20.19
C GLU A 177 15.93 -7.97 21.20
N PHE A 178 15.29 -6.85 21.54
CA PHE A 178 15.84 -5.78 22.39
C PHE A 178 15.13 -5.60 23.72
N GLY A 179 13.96 -6.23 23.92
CA GLY A 179 13.20 -6.13 25.17
C GLY A 179 12.13 -5.04 25.13
N ASN A 180 11.84 -4.42 26.27
CA ASN A 180 10.75 -3.44 26.37
C ASN A 180 11.07 -2.17 25.57
N LEU A 181 10.11 -1.71 24.75
CA LEU A 181 10.26 -0.58 23.82
C LEU A 181 9.65 0.74 24.34
N ASP A 182 9.16 0.78 25.58
CA ASP A 182 8.36 1.89 26.11
C ASP A 182 9.20 3.15 26.36
N GLU A 183 10.51 2.99 26.56
CA GLU A 183 11.46 4.09 26.70
C GLU A 183 11.87 4.69 25.35
N LEU A 184 11.40 4.12 24.23
CA LEU A 184 11.75 4.53 22.86
C LEU A 184 13.25 4.48 22.58
N ASP A 185 13.96 3.63 23.32
CA ASP A 185 15.40 3.40 23.23
C ASP A 185 15.64 1.89 23.06
N ILE A 186 16.66 1.54 22.30
CA ILE A 186 17.08 0.14 22.11
C ILE A 186 18.60 0.05 22.25
N ASP A 187 19.06 -0.81 23.16
CA ASP A 187 20.49 -1.04 23.33
C ASP A 187 21.02 -1.97 22.24
N ILE A 188 21.52 -1.36 21.16
CA ILE A 188 22.15 -2.06 20.04
C ILE A 188 23.51 -2.66 20.39
N SER A 189 24.15 -2.23 21.50
CA SER A 189 25.50 -2.67 21.87
C SER A 189 25.52 -4.12 22.38
N VAL A 190 24.36 -4.66 22.75
CA VAL A 190 24.19 -6.04 23.24
C VAL A 190 24.23 -7.06 22.09
N LYS A 191 24.10 -6.62 20.84
CA LYS A 191 24.05 -7.50 19.65
C LYS A 191 25.33 -7.38 18.84
N THR A 192 25.74 -8.50 18.25
CA THR A 192 26.83 -8.47 17.25
C THR A 192 26.34 -7.84 15.94
N SER A 193 27.26 -7.30 15.13
CA SER A 193 26.91 -6.72 13.83
C SER A 193 26.19 -7.71 12.90
N ALA A 194 26.53 -9.00 12.99
CA ALA A 194 25.87 -10.04 12.20
C ALA A 194 24.41 -10.29 12.64
N GLU A 195 24.15 -10.31 13.95
CA GLU A 195 22.79 -10.44 14.49
C GLU A 195 21.94 -9.21 14.18
N LEU A 196 22.53 -8.01 14.32
CA LEU A 196 21.85 -6.75 14.01
C LEU A 196 21.43 -6.69 12.53
N ASN A 197 22.31 -7.09 11.61
CA ASN A 197 21.98 -7.19 10.19
C ASN A 197 20.86 -8.21 9.92
N ALA A 198 20.87 -9.37 10.58
CA ALA A 198 19.81 -10.37 10.43
C ALA A 198 18.44 -9.86 10.93
N ILE A 199 18.43 -9.04 11.98
CA ILE A 199 17.21 -8.39 12.50
C ILE A 199 16.71 -7.35 11.48
N ILE A 200 17.60 -6.50 10.97
CA ILE A 200 17.28 -5.50 9.95
C ILE A 200 16.69 -6.16 8.70
N ASP A 201 17.34 -7.20 8.17
CA ASP A 201 16.84 -7.93 7.00
C ASP A 201 15.43 -8.48 7.23
N LYS A 202 15.18 -9.03 8.42
CA LYS A 202 13.85 -9.51 8.81
C LYS A 202 12.82 -8.39 8.87
N LEU A 203 13.20 -7.22 9.40
CA LEU A 203 12.33 -6.04 9.46
C LEU A 203 12.02 -5.53 8.06
N ILE A 204 13.01 -5.45 7.15
CA ILE A 204 12.82 -5.04 5.75
C ILE A 204 11.83 -5.96 5.04
N VAL A 205 11.96 -7.28 5.22
CA VAL A 205 11.01 -8.27 4.67
C VAL A 205 9.59 -8.04 5.20
N ILE A 206 9.44 -7.68 6.47
CA ILE A 206 8.13 -7.36 7.06
C ILE A 206 7.54 -6.07 6.48
N VAL A 207 8.32 -4.98 6.46
CA VAL A 207 7.80 -3.66 6.08
C VAL A 207 7.58 -3.49 4.58
N TYR A 208 8.37 -4.13 3.72
CA TYR A 208 8.17 -4.06 2.27
C TYR A 208 7.36 -5.24 1.73
N ASN A 209 7.21 -6.34 2.49
CA ASN A 209 6.79 -7.64 1.93
C ASN A 209 7.67 -8.05 0.74
N ASP A 210 8.90 -7.54 0.71
CA ASP A 210 9.88 -7.91 -0.28
C ASP A 210 10.50 -9.22 0.20
N ASN A 211 10.26 -10.31 -0.54
CA ASN A 211 11.04 -11.54 -0.38
C ASN A 211 12.46 -11.36 -0.97
N SER A 212 12.96 -10.12 -1.07
CA SER A 212 14.32 -9.85 -1.48
C SER A 212 15.28 -10.14 -0.33
N VAL A 213 16.29 -10.94 -0.62
CA VAL A 213 17.43 -11.14 0.27
C VAL A 213 18.49 -10.12 -0.14
N SER A 214 18.98 -9.33 0.81
CA SER A 214 20.18 -8.52 0.65
C SER A 214 21.39 -9.48 0.71
N VAL A 215 22.16 -9.58 -0.36
CA VAL A 215 23.36 -10.44 -0.41
C VAL A 215 24.58 -9.57 -0.67
N GLY A 216 25.30 -9.22 0.40
CA GLY A 216 26.51 -8.40 0.35
C GLY A 216 26.27 -6.94 -0.04
N ASP A 217 27.36 -6.16 -0.04
CA ASP A 217 27.36 -4.70 -0.24
C ASP A 217 26.54 -4.27 -1.48
N GLY A 218 25.31 -3.83 -1.23
CA GLY A 218 24.48 -3.08 -2.19
C GLY A 218 23.62 -3.89 -3.18
N ASN A 219 23.57 -5.23 -3.12
CA ASN A 219 22.77 -6.01 -4.07
C ASN A 219 21.49 -6.59 -3.46
N ARG A 220 20.32 -6.09 -3.93
CA ARG A 220 18.98 -6.62 -3.59
C ARG A 220 18.51 -7.61 -4.65
N ILE A 221 18.40 -8.89 -4.29
CA ILE A 221 17.84 -9.92 -5.18
C ILE A 221 16.34 -10.02 -4.93
N LYS A 222 15.51 -9.47 -5.82
CA LYS A 222 14.04 -9.58 -5.75
C LYS A 222 13.56 -11.01 -6.07
N ASN A 223 12.52 -11.48 -5.37
CA ASN A 223 11.90 -12.81 -5.55
C ASN A 223 12.80 -14.02 -5.27
N SER A 224 13.59 -13.99 -4.20
CA SER A 224 14.41 -15.16 -3.83
C SER A 224 13.57 -16.24 -3.11
N THR A 225 13.66 -17.47 -3.59
CA THR A 225 13.08 -18.68 -2.94
C THR A 225 13.70 -18.96 -1.56
N ILE A 226 14.83 -18.31 -1.22
CA ILE A 226 15.47 -18.42 0.08
C ILE A 226 14.69 -17.65 1.16
N ALA A 227 14.16 -16.47 0.83
CA ALA A 227 13.32 -15.70 1.77
C ALA A 227 12.04 -16.46 2.15
N SER A 228 11.46 -17.23 1.21
CA SER A 228 10.30 -18.09 1.51
C SER A 228 10.62 -19.25 2.45
N LEU A 229 11.86 -19.76 2.46
CA LEU A 229 12.28 -20.85 3.37
C LEU A 229 12.47 -20.36 4.81
N LEU A 230 12.95 -19.13 5.00
CA LEU A 230 13.04 -18.50 6.33
C LEU A 230 11.67 -18.29 7.00
N LYS A 231 10.62 -18.02 6.21
CA LYS A 231 9.22 -17.94 6.70
C LYS A 231 8.69 -19.31 7.18
N GLN A 232 9.19 -20.42 6.64
CA GLN A 232 8.74 -21.77 7.02
C GLN A 232 9.52 -22.35 8.21
N GLY A 233 10.78 -21.98 8.41
CA GLY A 233 11.63 -22.48 9.50
C GLY A 233 11.24 -22.06 10.92
N ASN A 234 10.35 -21.07 11.09
CA ASN A 234 9.89 -20.57 12.40
C ASN A 234 8.59 -21.23 12.90
N ARG A 235 8.15 -22.34 12.29
CA ARG A 235 7.04 -23.17 12.79
C ARG A 235 7.58 -24.48 13.38
N HIS A 236 8.21 -24.41 14.54
CA HIS A 236 8.36 -25.54 15.46
C HIS A 236 8.36 -25.04 16.90
#